data_AF-A7I5W0-F1
#
_entry.id   AF-A7I5W0-F1
#
_cell.length_a   1.000
_cell.length_b   1.000
_cell.length_c   1.000
_cell.angle_alpha   90.00
_cell.angle_beta   90.00
_cell.angle_gamma   90.00
#
_symmetry.space_group_name_H-M   'P 1'
#
loop_
_entity.id
_entity.type
_entity.pdbx_description
1 polymer ?
#
loop_
_entity_poly.entity_id
_entity_poly.type
_entity_poly.pdbx_seq_one_letter_code
_entity_poly.pdbx_strand_id
1 'polypeptide(L)'
;MRRGVHLAIGVLAFCLYAGLESQLYGMSPGLVFLGLCAVFTGSLMPDLLERPTSSRHRGFFHSKRALTGSAAVFCLAALLFLLPEIPYRTVIYALSAFTLGYLLHLCADSLTRRGLPA
;
A
#
# COMPACT_ATOMS: atom_id res chain seq x y z
N MET A 1 7.47 -8.73 -12.12
CA MET A 1 8.67 -8.51 -11.28
C MET A 1 8.72 -9.59 -10.21
N ARG A 2 9.82 -9.82 -9.46
CA ARG A 2 9.84 -10.88 -8.43
C ARG A 2 9.06 -10.40 -7.19
N ARG A 3 8.34 -11.30 -6.49
CA ARG A 3 7.56 -10.98 -5.27
C ARG A 3 8.35 -10.19 -4.22
N GLY A 4 9.60 -10.60 -3.97
CA GLY A 4 10.46 -9.93 -2.99
C GLY A 4 10.75 -8.45 -3.31
N VAL A 5 10.69 -8.05 -4.60
CA VAL A 5 10.92 -6.66 -4.99
C VAL A 5 9.70 -5.79 -4.64
N HIS A 6 8.48 -6.28 -4.88
CA HIS A 6 7.26 -5.56 -4.49
C HIS A 6 7.21 -5.31 -2.98
N LEU A 7 7.54 -6.34 -2.21
CA LEU A 7 7.61 -6.24 -0.75
C LEU A 7 8.70 -5.25 -0.30
N ALA A 8 9.89 -5.32 -0.88
CA ALA A 8 10.99 -4.41 -0.53
C ALA A 8 10.61 -2.95 -0.83
N ILE A 9 10.00 -2.67 -1.98
CA ILE A 9 9.52 -1.32 -2.33
C ILE A 9 8.48 -0.85 -1.30
N GLY A 10 7.50 -1.69 -0.96
CA GLY A 10 6.46 -1.37 0.02
C GLY A 10 7.04 -1.04 1.39
N VAL A 11 7.94 -1.90 1.91
CA VAL A 11 8.56 -1.71 3.22
C VAL A 11 9.45 -0.46 3.26
N LEU A 12 10.27 -0.22 2.23
CA LEU A 12 11.11 0.98 2.18
C LEU A 12 10.28 2.27 2.15
N ALA A 13 9.22 2.29 1.34
CA ALA A 13 8.30 3.42 1.31
C ALA A 13 7.55 3.60 2.64
N PHE A 14 7.20 2.50 3.31
CA PHE A 14 6.62 2.56 4.65
C PHE A 14 7.58 3.14 5.67
N CYS A 15 8.88 2.82 5.64
CA CYS A 15 9.85 3.42 6.56
C CYS A 15 9.91 4.95 6.39
N LEU A 16 9.84 5.45 5.16
CA LEU A 16 9.76 6.89 4.88
C LEU A 16 8.43 7.47 5.39
N TYR A 17 7.32 6.81 5.09
CA TYR A 17 5.98 7.21 5.52
C TYR A 17 5.87 7.28 7.05
N ALA A 18 6.26 6.23 7.77
CA ALA A 18 6.27 6.17 9.22
C ALA A 18 7.24 7.17 9.84
N GLY A 19 8.37 7.47 9.18
CA GLY A 19 9.29 8.52 9.61
C GLY A 19 8.62 9.91 9.61
N LEU A 20 7.89 10.24 8.54
CA LEU A 20 7.15 11.49 8.44
C LEU A 20 6.01 11.57 9.45
N GLU A 21 5.20 10.51 9.56
CA GLU A 21 4.10 10.43 10.54
C GLU A 21 4.60 10.55 11.98
N SER A 22 5.75 9.93 12.30
CA SER A 22 6.37 10.02 13.62
C SER A 22 6.77 11.45 13.98
N GLN A 23 7.31 12.22 13.01
CA GLN A 23 7.66 13.62 13.23
C GLN A 23 6.43 14.52 13.44
N LEU A 24 5.31 14.20 12.80
CA LEU A 24 4.10 15.01 12.85
C LEU A 24 3.22 14.70 14.07
N TYR A 25 3.09 13.43 14.43
CA TYR A 25 2.07 12.97 15.39
C TYR A 25 2.62 12.18 16.58
N GLY A 26 3.91 11.84 16.60
CA GLY A 26 4.51 11.02 17.64
C GLY A 26 3.98 9.58 17.60
N MET A 27 4.71 8.70 16.91
CA MET A 27 4.28 7.31 16.75
C MET A 27 4.77 6.41 17.89
N SER A 28 3.87 5.61 18.47
CA SER A 28 4.25 4.55 19.39
C SER A 28 4.86 3.36 18.64
N PRO A 29 5.75 2.55 19.27
CA PRO A 29 6.29 1.34 18.65
C PRO A 29 5.21 0.37 18.18
N GLY A 30 4.09 0.27 18.92
CA GLY A 30 2.94 -0.56 18.54
C GLY A 30 2.27 -0.11 17.24
N LEU A 31 2.15 1.22 17.01
CA LEU A 31 1.63 1.74 15.74
C LEU A 31 2.59 1.46 14.59
N VAL A 32 3.90 1.63 14.79
CA VAL A 32 4.90 1.30 13.76
C VAL A 32 4.82 -0.17 13.38
N PHE A 33 4.72 -1.07 14.37
CA PHE A 33 4.57 -2.50 14.12
C PHE A 33 3.27 -2.83 13.35
N LEU A 34 2.14 -2.24 13.75
CA LEU A 34 0.87 -2.39 13.05
C LEU A 34 0.97 -1.95 11.60
N GLY A 35 1.57 -0.78 11.34
CA GLY A 35 1.79 -0.26 10.00
C GLY A 35 2.68 -1.18 9.15
N LEU A 36 3.73 -1.76 9.75
CA LEU A 36 4.61 -2.71 9.09
C LEU A 36 3.86 -3.98 8.66
N CYS A 37 3.04 -4.55 9.55
CA CYS A 37 2.18 -5.68 9.23
C CYS A 37 1.18 -5.33 8.12
N ALA A 38 0.59 -4.13 8.18
CA ALA A 38 -0.38 -3.67 7.20
C ALA A 38 0.24 -3.48 5.81
N VAL A 39 1.37 -2.78 5.70
CA VAL A 39 2.06 -2.60 4.40
C VAL A 39 2.54 -3.92 3.83
N PHE A 40 3.08 -4.81 4.67
CA PHE A 40 3.51 -6.15 4.26
C PHE A 40 2.33 -6.91 3.64
N THR A 41 1.19 -6.91 4.33
CA THR A 41 -0.03 -7.55 3.86
C THR A 41 -0.53 -6.91 2.57
N GLY A 42 -0.55 -5.58 2.50
CA GLY A 42 -0.96 -4.82 1.31
C GLY A 42 -0.10 -5.10 0.09
N SER A 43 1.22 -5.19 0.25
CA SER A 43 2.15 -5.52 -0.84
C SER A 43 2.02 -6.95 -1.34
N LEU A 44 1.53 -7.89 -0.52
CA LEU A 44 1.29 -9.27 -0.96
C LEU A 44 -0.12 -9.49 -1.49
N MET A 45 -1.08 -8.65 -1.10
CA MET A 45 -2.50 -8.88 -1.37
C MET A 45 -2.84 -9.06 -2.86
N PRO A 46 -2.31 -8.27 -3.82
CA PRO A 46 -2.61 -8.47 -5.23
C PRO A 46 -2.29 -9.89 -5.69
N ASP A 47 -1.11 -10.40 -5.33
CA ASP A 47 -0.63 -11.72 -5.72
C ASP A 47 -1.32 -12.88 -4.97
N LEU A 48 -1.85 -12.61 -3.77
CA LEU A 48 -2.64 -13.58 -3.01
C LEU A 48 -4.04 -13.74 -3.60
N LEU A 49 -4.68 -12.61 -3.94
CA LEU A 49 -6.01 -12.57 -4.54
C LEU A 49 -5.99 -13.04 -6.00
N GLU A 50 -4.91 -12.74 -6.71
CA GLU A 50 -4.74 -13.12 -8.10
C GLU A 50 -3.34 -13.72 -8.32
N ARG A 51 -3.25 -15.04 -8.12
CA ARG A 51 -1.97 -15.76 -8.23
C ARG A 51 -1.41 -15.64 -9.65
N PRO A 52 -0.10 -15.32 -9.81
CA PRO A 52 0.55 -15.28 -11.12
C PRO A 52 0.66 -16.71 -11.68
N THR A 53 -0.24 -17.09 -12.59
CA THR A 53 -0.21 -18.40 -13.27
C THR A 53 0.68 -18.41 -14.51
N SER A 54 0.95 -17.22 -15.08
CA SER A 54 1.91 -17.04 -16.17
C SER A 54 2.44 -15.60 -16.14
N SER A 55 3.50 -15.32 -16.89
CA SER A 55 3.96 -13.94 -17.13
C SER A 55 2.90 -13.07 -17.82
N ARG A 56 1.81 -13.68 -18.29
CA ARG A 56 0.69 -13.01 -18.95
C ARG A 56 -0.59 -12.93 -18.11
N HIS A 57 -0.63 -13.47 -16.91
CA HIS A 57 -1.84 -13.40 -16.10
C HIS A 57 -1.89 -12.05 -15.36
N ARG A 58 -2.84 -11.18 -15.74
CA ARG A 58 -3.23 -9.96 -15.02
C ARG A 58 -4.72 -9.71 -15.24
N GLY A 59 -5.48 -9.68 -14.17
CA GLY A 59 -6.91 -9.51 -14.09
C GLY A 59 -7.25 -8.29 -13.23
N PHE A 60 -8.33 -8.39 -12.46
CA PHE A 60 -8.86 -7.23 -11.76
C PHE A 60 -7.92 -6.68 -10.68
N PHE A 61 -7.27 -7.55 -9.90
CA PHE A 61 -6.41 -7.13 -8.78
C PHE A 61 -5.06 -6.59 -9.23
N HIS A 62 -4.71 -6.76 -10.51
CA HIS A 62 -3.56 -6.12 -11.16
C HIS A 62 -3.99 -5.15 -12.26
N SER A 63 -5.13 -4.46 -12.10
CA SER A 63 -5.66 -3.51 -13.10
C SER A 63 -5.40 -2.04 -12.78
N LYS A 64 -5.56 -1.17 -13.79
CA LYS A 64 -5.57 0.30 -13.59
C LYS A 64 -6.68 0.74 -12.64
N ARG A 65 -7.82 0.06 -12.62
CA ARG A 65 -8.92 0.36 -11.69
C ARG A 65 -8.51 0.10 -10.24
N ALA A 66 -7.84 -1.03 -9.99
CA ALA A 66 -7.29 -1.33 -8.66
C ALA A 66 -6.21 -0.30 -8.26
N LEU A 67 -5.39 0.16 -9.22
CA LEU A 67 -4.40 1.21 -8.99
C LEU A 67 -5.07 2.53 -8.58
N THR A 68 -6.03 3.00 -9.37
CA THR A 68 -6.75 4.25 -9.07
C THR A 68 -7.54 4.14 -7.77
N GLY A 69 -8.18 3.00 -7.50
CA GLY A 69 -8.91 2.77 -6.25
C GLY A 69 -7.99 2.78 -5.02
N SER A 70 -6.86 2.06 -5.07
CA SER A 70 -5.89 2.06 -3.97
C SER A 70 -5.27 3.45 -3.74
N ALA A 71 -4.95 4.18 -4.81
CA ALA A 71 -4.50 5.57 -4.73
C ALA A 71 -5.56 6.49 -4.09
N ALA A 72 -6.83 6.37 -4.50
CA ALA A 72 -7.91 7.18 -3.95
C ALA A 72 -8.13 6.91 -2.45
N VAL A 73 -8.11 5.64 -2.02
CA VAL A 73 -8.23 5.28 -0.60
C VAL A 73 -7.02 5.78 0.20
N PHE A 74 -5.80 5.64 -0.34
CA PHE A 74 -4.60 6.17 0.30
C PHE A 74 -4.67 7.69 0.49
N CYS A 75 -5.02 8.43 -0.57
CA CYS A 75 -5.18 9.88 -0.50
C CYS A 75 -6.30 10.30 0.47
N LEU A 76 -7.44 9.61 0.46
CA LEU A 76 -8.52 9.87 1.40
C LEU A 76 -8.06 9.64 2.85
N ALA A 77 -7.34 8.55 3.12
CA ALA A 77 -6.80 8.28 4.45
C ALA A 77 -5.82 9.38 4.88
N ALA A 78 -4.92 9.82 3.99
CA ALA A 78 -4.00 10.92 4.26
C ALA A 78 -4.72 12.26 4.54
N LEU A 79 -5.79 12.57 3.79
CA LEU A 79 -6.60 13.77 4.02
C LEU A 79 -7.31 13.71 5.38
N LEU A 80 -7.86 12.54 5.73
CA LEU A 80 -8.47 12.33 7.03
C LEU A 80 -7.45 12.58 8.17
N PHE A 81 -6.19 12.15 8.02
CA PHE A 81 -5.14 12.39 9.02
C PHE A 81 -4.89 13.87 9.37
N LEU A 82 -5.23 14.78 8.46
CA LEU A 82 -5.13 16.22 8.68
C LEU A 82 -6.22 16.78 9.61
N LEU A 83 -7.28 16.02 9.87
CA LEU A 83 -8.33 16.43 10.78
C LEU A 83 -7.87 16.26 12.24
N PRO A 84 -8.06 17.28 13.10
CA PRO A 84 -7.51 17.30 14.46
C PRO A 84 -8.13 16.23 15.38
N GLU A 85 -9.41 15.92 15.19
CA GLU A 85 -10.19 15.01 16.04
C GLU A 85 -10.85 13.96 15.15
N ILE A 86 -10.12 12.88 14.85
CA ILE A 86 -10.66 11.75 14.09
C ILE A 86 -10.88 10.54 14.98
N PRO A 87 -12.12 10.00 15.02
CA PRO A 87 -12.33 8.70 15.61
C PRO A 87 -11.64 7.64 14.74
N TYR A 88 -11.06 6.61 15.36
CA TYR A 88 -10.42 5.49 14.68
C TYR A 88 -9.12 5.82 13.92
N ARG A 89 -8.34 6.82 14.37
CA ARG A 89 -7.02 7.17 13.79
C ARG A 89 -6.12 5.95 13.56
N THR A 90 -6.09 4.99 14.48
CA THR A 90 -5.33 3.73 14.34
C THR A 90 -5.78 2.87 13.15
N VAL A 91 -7.09 2.80 12.87
CA VAL A 91 -7.63 2.03 11.75
C VAL A 91 -7.29 2.72 10.43
N ILE A 92 -7.43 4.04 10.38
CA ILE A 92 -7.09 4.84 9.19
C ILE A 92 -5.59 4.72 8.91
N TYR A 93 -4.74 4.70 9.94
CA TYR A 93 -3.30 4.46 9.82
C TYR A 93 -3.00 3.09 9.20
N ALA A 94 -3.62 2.03 9.73
CA ALA A 94 -3.42 0.69 9.20
C ALA A 94 -3.90 0.59 7.75
N LEU A 95 -5.03 1.22 7.42
CA LEU A 95 -5.58 1.26 6.07
C LEU A 95 -4.67 2.04 5.11
N SER A 96 -4.11 3.18 5.53
CA SER A 96 -3.15 3.95 4.73
C SER A 96 -1.89 3.12 4.46
N ALA A 97 -1.34 2.46 5.48
CA ALA A 97 -0.15 1.61 5.31
C ALA A 97 -0.42 0.40 4.41
N PHE A 98 -1.57 -0.26 4.57
CA PHE A 98 -2.00 -1.35 3.69
C PHE A 98 -2.15 -0.88 2.23
N THR A 99 -2.86 0.22 2.02
CA THR A 99 -3.11 0.74 0.67
C THR A 99 -1.82 1.27 0.03
N LEU A 100 -0.87 1.81 0.79
CA LEU A 100 0.46 2.16 0.32
C LEU A 100 1.18 0.92 -0.26
N GLY A 101 1.16 -0.20 0.47
CA GLY A 101 1.78 -1.45 0.02
C GLY A 101 1.17 -1.98 -1.28
N TYR A 102 -0.17 -1.98 -1.35
CA TYR A 102 -0.92 -2.38 -2.55
C TYR A 102 -0.65 -1.44 -3.73
N LEU A 103 -0.73 -0.12 -3.49
CA LEU A 103 -0.50 0.92 -4.47
C LEU A 103 0.89 0.78 -5.10
N LEU A 104 1.93 0.63 -4.29
CA LEU A 104 3.30 0.50 -4.78
C LEU A 104 3.54 -0.81 -5.52
N HIS A 105 2.88 -1.90 -5.11
CA HIS A 105 2.88 -3.14 -5.88
C HIS A 105 2.39 -2.88 -7.31
N LEU A 106 1.24 -2.23 -7.46
CA LEU A 106 0.64 -1.91 -8.75
C LEU A 106 1.42 -0.88 -9.54
N CYS A 107 1.94 0.16 -8.90
CA CYS A 107 2.82 1.13 -9.52
C CYS A 107 4.03 0.43 -10.15
N ALA A 108 4.68 -0.45 -9.40
CA ALA A 108 5.82 -1.20 -9.91
C ALA A 108 5.42 -2.14 -11.07
N ASP A 109 4.25 -2.78 -11.01
CA ASP A 109 3.74 -3.57 -12.12
C ASP A 109 3.37 -2.73 -13.35
N SER A 110 2.93 -1.49 -13.16
CA SER A 110 2.62 -0.55 -14.25
C SER A 110 3.84 -0.12 -15.04
N LEU A 111 5.01 -0.06 -14.39
CA LEU A 111 6.31 0.29 -14.99
C LEU A 111 6.96 -0.88 -15.75
N THR A 112 6.43 -2.10 -15.63
CA THR A 112 6.89 -3.21 -16.47
C THR A 112 6.44 -3.02 -17.92
N ARG A 113 7.16 -3.58 -18.89
CA ARG A 113 6.79 -3.51 -20.33
C ARG A 113 5.35 -3.93 -20.64
N ARG A 114 4.75 -4.77 -19.80
CA ARG A 114 3.37 -5.25 -19.96
C ARG A 114 2.33 -4.21 -19.50
N GLY A 115 2.66 -3.38 -18.52
CA GLY A 115 1.73 -2.44 -17.91
C GLY A 115 0.50 -3.09 -17.26
N LEU A 116 -0.36 -2.29 -16.63
CA LEU A 116 -1.62 -2.78 -16.05
C LEU A 116 -2.73 -2.81 -17.12
N PRO A 117 -3.57 -3.87 -17.18
CA PRO A 117 -4.80 -3.86 -17.96
C PRO A 117 -5.73 -2.71 -17.56
N ALA A 118 -6.52 -2.23 -18.53
CA ALA A 118 -7.51 -1.18 -18.36
C ALA A 118 -8.70 -1.63 -17.49
#